data_AF-A0A2E8Z1C4-F1
#
_entry.id   AF-A0A2E8Z1C4-F1
#
_cell.length_a   1.000
_cell.length_b   1.000
_cell.length_c   1.000
_cell.angle_alpha   90.00
_cell.angle_beta   90.00
_cell.angle_gamma   90.00
#
_symmetry.space_group_name_H-M   'P 1'
#
loop_
_entity.id
_entity.type
_entity.pdbx_description
1 polymer ?
#
loop_
_entity_poly.entity_id
_entity_poly.type
_entity_poly.pdbx_seq_one_letter_code
_entity_poly.pdbx_strand_id
1 'polypeptide(L)'
;MPTALLTSDDTRTPAGLVAAVREVAALKRRVALDEALTVLAWVEARALPDELATAERSSERVEESWRWGVHAAHLAGPGAPVVAEHEAYEVTAALGLSRQAGCSYVGELIELRYRLPRIWARVVDLSLPLFKARRIAERTVLLPEDGAAYVDAQLAWAADKTTWAQIDRTVAEAVARFAPDLAPDDVADELDVRLGLDRPHGGVVALDGLLDLVDAHDLEDALQAGAAVLRAGGSEEPLGARRARTLGDLARGQAALDLEDAAPGGSASPVGEKRPVVVNLVRGDETAEAFVRPGSPTAVSVEQVRSWCSASTRVTVREVLDLGSTAGSDAYVVPRRLAEQVRWLHPTCVFPECRVPSVSCDLDHLEPYADGGPTAPHNLAPLCRRHHRAKTHTGWRYRRLDDGVFEWTGPMGQIFRVDDRRQRPRPSPDLRV
;
A
#
# COMPACT_ATOMS: atom_id res chain seq x y z
N MET A 1 20.82 -26.73 12.89
CA MET A 1 21.26 -26.90 11.48
C MET A 1 20.10 -27.54 10.74
N PRO A 2 19.43 -26.85 9.81
CA PRO A 2 18.34 -27.46 9.07
C PRO A 2 18.94 -28.55 8.19
N THR A 3 18.55 -29.80 8.43
CA THR A 3 18.95 -30.94 7.62
C THR A 3 18.56 -30.64 6.18
N ALA A 4 19.56 -30.47 5.30
CA ALA A 4 19.31 -30.22 3.90
C ALA A 4 18.42 -31.34 3.33
N LEU A 5 17.31 -30.98 2.70
CA LEU A 5 16.35 -31.88 2.04
C LEU A 5 16.95 -32.68 0.85
N LEU A 6 18.28 -32.71 0.71
CA LEU A 6 19.00 -33.22 -0.46
C LEU A 6 20.11 -34.17 0.00
N THR A 7 19.74 -35.38 0.41
CA THR A 7 20.67 -36.42 0.84
C THR A 7 20.43 -37.73 0.07
N SER A 8 20.61 -37.74 -1.26
CA SER A 8 21.00 -38.95 -2.02
C SER A 8 21.37 -38.61 -3.48
N ASP A 9 22.19 -39.43 -4.14
CA ASP A 9 22.61 -39.21 -5.55
C ASP A 9 21.45 -39.23 -6.56
N ASP A 10 20.26 -39.73 -6.19
CA ASP A 10 19.05 -39.69 -7.01
C ASP A 10 18.45 -38.27 -7.14
N THR A 11 18.87 -37.31 -6.29
CA THR A 11 18.36 -35.93 -6.26
C THR A 11 19.00 -34.99 -7.29
N ARG A 12 19.83 -35.49 -8.21
CA ARG A 12 20.41 -34.70 -9.32
C ARG A 12 19.85 -35.04 -10.70
N THR A 13 18.99 -36.05 -10.80
CA THR A 13 18.28 -36.34 -12.06
C THR A 13 17.15 -35.31 -12.26
N PRO A 14 16.78 -34.97 -13.52
CA PRO A 14 15.62 -34.11 -13.76
C PRO A 14 14.33 -34.62 -13.10
N ALA A 15 14.13 -35.95 -13.06
CA ALA A 15 12.98 -36.56 -12.40
C ALA A 15 13.01 -36.38 -10.86
N GLY A 16 14.18 -36.63 -10.23
CA GLY A 16 14.37 -36.42 -8.80
C GLY A 16 14.22 -34.96 -8.39
N LEU A 17 14.70 -34.02 -9.20
CA LEU A 17 14.50 -32.58 -8.98
C LEU A 17 13.02 -32.19 -9.08
N VAL A 18 12.28 -32.70 -10.05
CA VAL A 18 10.82 -32.45 -10.16
C VAL A 18 10.07 -33.05 -8.96
N ALA A 19 10.45 -34.24 -8.48
CA ALA A 19 9.87 -34.82 -7.27
C ALA A 19 10.13 -33.95 -6.03
N ALA A 20 11.37 -33.50 -5.83
CA ALA A 20 11.73 -32.59 -4.75
C ALA A 20 10.95 -31.26 -4.80
N VAL A 21 10.74 -30.69 -5.99
CA VAL A 21 9.90 -29.50 -6.17
C VAL A 21 8.45 -29.77 -5.71
N ARG A 22 7.88 -30.95 -6.01
CA ARG A 22 6.53 -31.32 -5.54
C ARG A 22 6.47 -31.47 -4.02
N GLU A 23 7.48 -32.05 -3.40
CA GLU A 23 7.57 -32.18 -1.93
C GLU A 23 7.66 -30.81 -1.25
N VAL A 24 8.51 -29.92 -1.77
CA VAL A 24 8.63 -28.54 -1.28
C VAL A 24 7.30 -27.79 -1.46
N ALA A 25 6.61 -27.98 -2.59
CA ALA A 25 5.29 -27.38 -2.81
C ALA A 25 4.24 -27.89 -1.81
N ALA A 26 4.25 -29.18 -1.47
CA ALA A 26 3.37 -29.75 -0.46
C ALA A 26 3.71 -29.24 0.96
N LEU A 27 5.00 -29.08 1.28
CA LEU A 27 5.44 -28.52 2.55
C LEU A 27 5.01 -27.05 2.70
N LYS A 28 5.12 -26.25 1.64
CA LYS A 28 4.64 -24.86 1.64
C LYS A 28 3.15 -24.75 1.97
N ARG A 29 2.32 -25.69 1.48
CA ARG A 29 0.88 -25.70 1.81
C ARG A 29 0.63 -25.99 3.29
N ARG A 30 1.37 -26.93 3.87
CA ARG A 30 1.29 -27.24 5.32
C ARG A 30 1.71 -26.05 6.17
N VAL A 31 2.86 -25.45 5.88
CA VAL A 31 3.36 -24.27 6.61
C VAL A 31 2.37 -23.11 6.54
N ALA A 32 1.78 -22.86 5.37
CA ALA A 32 0.75 -21.83 5.21
C ALA A 32 -0.52 -22.14 6.03
N LEU A 33 -0.93 -23.41 6.12
CA LEU A 33 -2.05 -23.82 6.96
C LEU A 33 -1.74 -23.66 8.45
N ASP A 34 -0.55 -24.06 8.90
CA ASP A 34 -0.13 -23.94 10.31
C ASP A 34 -0.07 -22.46 10.75
N GLU A 35 0.42 -21.57 9.88
CA GLU A 35 0.38 -20.13 10.11
C GLU A 35 -1.07 -19.62 10.22
N ALA A 36 -1.94 -20.02 9.29
CA ALA A 36 -3.35 -19.64 9.30
C ALA A 36 -4.09 -20.13 10.56
N LEU A 37 -3.83 -21.37 11.00
CA LEU A 37 -4.39 -21.93 12.23
C LEU A 37 -3.88 -21.18 13.47
N THR A 38 -2.62 -20.76 13.48
CA THR A 38 -2.06 -19.96 14.58
C THR A 38 -2.73 -18.59 14.67
N VAL A 39 -2.95 -17.92 13.52
CA VAL A 39 -3.69 -16.65 13.46
C VAL A 39 -5.13 -16.84 13.91
N LEU A 40 -5.80 -17.92 13.51
CA LEU A 40 -7.18 -18.21 13.93
C LEU A 40 -7.29 -18.52 15.42
N ALA A 41 -6.33 -19.24 16.00
CA ALA A 41 -6.27 -19.45 17.45
C ALA A 41 -6.07 -18.13 18.21
N TRP A 42 -5.29 -17.20 17.65
CA TRP A 42 -5.17 -15.85 18.17
C TRP A 42 -6.50 -15.09 18.07
N VAL A 43 -7.22 -15.18 16.94
CA VAL A 43 -8.57 -14.59 16.80
C VAL A 43 -9.52 -15.12 17.86
N GLU A 44 -9.57 -16.43 18.09
CA GLU A 44 -10.42 -17.04 19.11
C GLU A 44 -10.10 -16.51 20.52
N ALA A 45 -8.83 -16.29 20.83
CA ALA A 45 -8.40 -15.74 22.11
C ALA A 45 -8.67 -14.23 22.28
N ARG A 46 -8.89 -13.50 21.17
CA ARG A 46 -9.07 -12.04 21.14
C ARG A 46 -10.44 -11.57 20.66
N ALA A 47 -11.33 -12.48 20.32
CA ALA A 47 -12.67 -12.16 19.86
C ALA A 47 -13.41 -11.34 20.93
N LEU A 48 -14.03 -10.23 20.51
CA LEU A 48 -14.85 -9.41 21.38
C LEU A 48 -16.11 -10.17 21.81
N PRO A 49 -16.60 -9.98 23.05
CA PRO A 49 -17.90 -10.48 23.47
C PRO A 49 -19.02 -10.00 22.55
N ASP A 50 -20.06 -10.83 22.38
CA ASP A 50 -21.17 -10.57 21.45
C ASP A 50 -21.80 -9.18 21.62
N GLU A 51 -22.00 -8.70 22.86
CA GLU A 51 -22.57 -7.38 23.12
C GLU A 51 -21.72 -6.23 22.54
N LEU A 52 -20.39 -6.32 22.67
CA LEU A 52 -19.46 -5.33 22.10
C LEU A 52 -19.33 -5.50 20.59
N ALA A 53 -19.34 -6.75 20.10
CA ALA A 53 -19.34 -7.04 18.68
C ALA A 53 -20.61 -6.51 17.99
N THR A 54 -21.78 -6.65 18.61
CA THR A 54 -23.05 -6.10 18.11
C THR A 54 -23.05 -4.57 18.15
N ALA A 55 -22.53 -3.94 19.21
CA ALA A 55 -22.42 -2.49 19.28
C ALA A 55 -21.49 -1.89 18.20
N GLU A 56 -20.38 -2.58 17.88
CA GLU A 56 -19.48 -2.23 16.77
C GLU A 56 -20.14 -2.48 15.39
N ARG A 57 -21.05 -3.46 15.28
CA ARG A 57 -21.83 -3.76 14.06
C ARG A 57 -23.01 -2.81 13.84
N SER A 58 -23.68 -2.37 14.90
CA SER A 58 -24.96 -1.65 14.85
C SER A 58 -24.83 -0.13 14.88
N SER A 59 -23.62 0.40 14.91
CA SER A 59 -23.44 1.84 15.09
C SER A 59 -23.84 2.58 13.80
N GLU A 60 -25.04 3.20 13.79
CA GLU A 60 -25.43 4.35 12.94
C GLU A 60 -24.47 5.56 13.11
N ARG A 61 -23.49 5.42 13.99
CA ARG A 61 -22.35 6.32 14.23
C ARG A 61 -21.34 6.36 13.09
N VAL A 62 -21.70 5.91 11.88
CA VAL A 62 -20.87 6.12 10.70
C VAL A 62 -20.62 7.61 10.49
N GLU A 63 -21.51 8.54 10.88
CA GLU A 63 -21.29 10.00 10.69
C GLU A 63 -20.66 10.75 11.89
N GLU A 64 -20.91 10.35 13.14
CA GLU A 64 -20.30 11.01 14.33
C GLU A 64 -18.96 10.37 14.77
N SER A 65 -18.69 9.10 14.43
CA SER A 65 -17.48 8.37 14.88
C SER A 65 -16.21 8.67 14.09
N TRP A 66 -16.29 9.42 12.99
CA TRP A 66 -15.12 10.00 12.30
C TRP A 66 -14.22 10.80 13.26
N ARG A 67 -14.76 11.27 14.39
CA ARG A 67 -14.04 12.09 15.37
C ARG A 67 -13.15 11.29 16.35
N TRP A 68 -13.46 10.01 16.65
CA TRP A 68 -12.83 9.31 17.79
C TRP A 68 -12.19 7.93 17.49
N GLY A 69 -12.06 7.56 16.21
CA GLY A 69 -11.44 6.33 15.67
C GLY A 69 -10.63 5.40 16.58
N VAL A 70 -11.37 4.61 17.36
CA VAL A 70 -11.05 3.25 17.76
C VAL A 70 -12.12 2.41 17.06
N HIS A 71 -11.76 1.70 15.98
CA HIS A 71 -12.70 0.81 15.29
C HIS A 71 -12.35 -0.63 15.64
N ALA A 72 -13.34 -1.46 15.93
CA ALA A 72 -13.24 -2.84 15.49
C ALA A 72 -13.35 -2.82 13.96
N ALA A 73 -12.27 -3.17 13.26
CA ALA A 73 -12.42 -3.40 11.83
C ALA A 73 -13.34 -4.62 11.69
N HIS A 74 -14.41 -4.49 10.91
CA HIS A 74 -15.12 -5.65 10.38
C HIS A 74 -14.16 -6.35 9.40
N LEU A 75 -13.23 -7.14 9.94
CA LEU A 75 -12.21 -7.83 9.16
C LEU A 75 -12.86 -8.92 8.30
N ALA A 76 -14.01 -9.45 8.72
CA ALA A 76 -14.82 -10.42 8.01
C ALA A 76 -16.30 -9.99 7.99
N GLY A 77 -17.12 -10.70 7.19
CA GLY A 77 -18.52 -10.34 7.01
C GLY A 77 -19.42 -10.61 8.22
N PRO A 78 -20.73 -10.32 8.09
CA PRO A 78 -21.73 -10.56 9.12
C PRO A 78 -21.72 -12.00 9.67
N GLY A 79 -21.86 -12.15 10.98
CA GLY A 79 -21.88 -13.45 11.68
C GLY A 79 -20.51 -14.00 12.09
N ALA A 80 -19.41 -13.40 11.64
CA ALA A 80 -18.06 -13.80 12.05
C ALA A 80 -17.60 -13.17 13.38
N PRO A 81 -16.60 -13.74 14.09
CA PRO A 81 -15.98 -13.09 15.23
C PRO A 81 -15.40 -11.72 14.87
N VAL A 82 -15.52 -10.77 15.81
CA VAL A 82 -15.00 -9.42 15.67
C VAL A 82 -13.76 -9.27 16.54
N VAL A 83 -12.68 -8.73 15.98
CA VAL A 83 -11.46 -8.41 16.72
C VAL A 83 -11.16 -6.92 16.54
N ALA A 84 -10.70 -6.27 17.60
CA ALA A 84 -10.34 -4.87 17.51
C ALA A 84 -9.14 -4.66 16.57
N GLU A 85 -9.22 -3.69 15.67
CA GLU A 85 -8.23 -3.53 14.59
C GLU A 85 -6.81 -3.34 15.12
N HIS A 86 -6.67 -2.57 16.21
CA HIS A 86 -5.38 -2.26 16.82
C HIS A 86 -4.70 -3.48 17.46
N GLU A 87 -5.47 -4.50 17.84
CA GLU A 87 -4.92 -5.76 18.35
C GLU A 87 -4.36 -6.59 17.20
N ALA A 88 -4.96 -6.51 16.01
CA ALA A 88 -4.45 -7.17 14.83
C ALA A 88 -3.05 -6.65 14.45
N TYR A 89 -2.69 -5.41 14.79
CA TYR A 89 -1.39 -4.84 14.40
C TYR A 89 -0.20 -5.68 14.87
N GLU A 90 -0.29 -6.32 16.04
CA GLU A 90 0.82 -7.11 16.56
C GLU A 90 1.01 -8.41 15.79
N VAL A 91 -0.09 -9.10 15.45
CA VAL A 91 -0.02 -10.29 14.59
C VAL A 91 0.38 -9.90 13.16
N THR A 92 -0.08 -8.76 12.63
CA THR A 92 0.36 -8.29 11.30
C THR A 92 1.85 -8.00 11.24
N ALA A 93 2.40 -7.36 12.27
CA ALA A 93 3.82 -7.07 12.39
C ALA A 93 4.65 -8.36 12.55
N ALA A 94 4.16 -9.33 13.33
CA ALA A 94 4.81 -10.63 13.50
C ALA A 94 4.89 -11.43 12.19
N LEU A 95 3.90 -11.25 11.29
CA LEU A 95 3.89 -11.83 9.95
C LEU A 95 4.79 -11.07 8.95
N GLY A 96 5.39 -9.95 9.34
CA GLY A 96 6.16 -9.10 8.41
C GLY A 96 5.27 -8.46 7.33
N LEU A 97 3.99 -8.25 7.62
CA LEU A 97 3.02 -7.68 6.68
C LEU A 97 2.72 -6.22 7.04
N SER A 98 2.59 -5.38 6.02
CA SER A 98 1.99 -4.06 6.22
C SER A 98 0.60 -4.20 6.85
N ARG A 99 0.20 -3.22 7.67
CA ARG A 99 -1.13 -3.19 8.31
C ARG A 99 -2.27 -3.57 7.36
N GLN A 100 -2.34 -2.97 6.16
CA GLN A 100 -3.42 -3.30 5.21
C GLN A 100 -3.39 -4.77 4.81
N ALA A 101 -2.24 -5.28 4.37
CA ALA A 101 -2.10 -6.67 3.94
C ALA A 101 -2.36 -7.66 5.09
N GLY A 102 -1.91 -7.35 6.30
CA GLY A 102 -2.13 -8.19 7.47
C GLY A 102 -3.58 -8.18 7.96
N CYS A 103 -4.24 -7.02 8.00
CA CYS A 103 -5.67 -6.93 8.32
C CYS A 103 -6.51 -7.69 7.28
N SER A 104 -6.21 -7.53 5.98
CA SER A 104 -6.85 -8.33 4.92
C SER A 104 -6.62 -9.82 5.13
N TYR A 105 -5.39 -10.24 5.43
CA TYR A 105 -5.08 -11.64 5.68
C TYR A 105 -5.86 -12.22 6.87
N VAL A 106 -5.86 -11.53 8.03
CA VAL A 106 -6.63 -11.95 9.20
C VAL A 106 -8.11 -12.03 8.86
N GLY A 107 -8.65 -11.02 8.17
CA GLY A 107 -10.03 -10.98 7.72
C GLY A 107 -10.44 -12.13 6.80
N GLU A 108 -9.62 -12.41 5.79
CA GLU A 108 -9.80 -13.53 4.86
C GLU A 108 -9.79 -14.88 5.60
N LEU A 109 -8.93 -15.04 6.63
CA LEU A 109 -8.90 -16.26 7.44
C LEU A 109 -10.16 -16.42 8.28
N ILE A 110 -10.63 -15.34 8.91
CA ILE A 110 -11.88 -15.33 9.67
C ILE A 110 -13.06 -15.68 8.73
N GLU A 111 -13.15 -15.01 7.58
CA GLU A 111 -14.17 -15.27 6.57
C GLU A 111 -14.18 -16.75 6.13
N LEU A 112 -12.99 -17.31 5.82
CA LEU A 112 -12.85 -18.73 5.47
C LEU A 112 -13.34 -19.64 6.59
N ARG A 113 -12.85 -19.43 7.82
CA ARG A 113 -13.08 -20.34 8.95
C ARG A 113 -14.52 -20.38 9.41
N TYR A 114 -15.20 -19.23 9.38
CA TYR A 114 -16.51 -19.05 10.01
C TYR A 114 -17.66 -18.94 9.00
N ARG A 115 -17.42 -18.48 7.77
CA ARG A 115 -18.49 -18.26 6.77
C ARG A 115 -18.38 -19.15 5.53
N LEU A 116 -17.19 -19.70 5.24
CA LEU A 116 -16.95 -20.60 4.10
C LEU A 116 -16.47 -21.99 4.55
N PRO A 117 -17.25 -22.73 5.38
CA PRO A 117 -16.77 -23.95 6.04
C PRO A 117 -16.42 -25.08 5.07
N ARG A 118 -17.09 -25.21 3.91
CA ARG A 118 -16.78 -26.27 2.94
C ARG A 118 -15.48 -25.99 2.19
N ILE A 119 -15.24 -24.73 1.82
CA ILE A 119 -13.97 -24.29 1.24
C ILE A 119 -12.84 -24.44 2.28
N TRP A 120 -13.07 -24.05 3.53
CA TRP A 120 -12.09 -24.19 4.60
C TRP A 120 -11.70 -25.66 4.84
N ALA A 121 -12.66 -26.59 4.84
CA ALA A 121 -12.38 -28.02 4.95
C ALA A 121 -11.38 -28.51 3.88
N ARG A 122 -11.45 -27.95 2.66
CA ARG A 122 -10.50 -28.25 1.57
C ARG A 122 -9.13 -27.61 1.73
N VAL A 123 -9.02 -26.52 2.49
CA VAL A 123 -7.72 -25.97 2.86
C VAL A 123 -7.07 -26.86 3.92
N VAL A 124 -7.84 -27.30 4.91
CA VAL A 124 -7.39 -28.18 6.00
C VAL A 124 -6.93 -29.55 5.47
N ASP A 125 -7.62 -30.13 4.48
CA ASP A 125 -7.21 -31.39 3.84
C ASP A 125 -6.09 -31.23 2.79
N LEU A 126 -5.60 -29.99 2.58
CA LEU A 126 -4.56 -29.59 1.63
C LEU A 126 -4.91 -29.81 0.14
N SER A 127 -6.18 -30.10 -0.19
CA SER A 127 -6.68 -30.23 -1.56
C SER A 127 -6.87 -28.88 -2.26
N LEU A 128 -7.01 -27.79 -1.50
CA LEU A 128 -7.10 -26.42 -2.00
C LEU A 128 -5.97 -25.55 -1.41
N PRO A 129 -5.11 -24.93 -2.24
CA PRO A 129 -4.09 -24.00 -1.74
C PRO A 129 -4.72 -22.77 -1.06
N LEU A 130 -4.18 -22.38 0.11
CA LEU A 130 -4.70 -21.27 0.91
C LEU A 130 -4.85 -19.96 0.12
N PHE A 131 -3.87 -19.59 -0.72
CA PHE A 131 -3.95 -18.34 -1.51
C PHE A 131 -5.20 -18.28 -2.41
N LYS A 132 -5.66 -19.44 -2.91
CA LYS A 132 -6.84 -19.52 -3.76
C LYS A 132 -8.13 -19.40 -2.95
N ALA A 133 -8.18 -20.05 -1.79
CA ALA A 133 -9.28 -19.93 -0.84
C ALA A 133 -9.44 -18.48 -0.36
N ARG A 134 -8.33 -17.82 0.00
CA ARG A 134 -8.30 -16.42 0.41
C ARG A 134 -8.90 -15.47 -0.63
N ARG A 135 -8.67 -15.73 -1.92
CA ARG A 135 -9.29 -14.95 -3.00
C ARG A 135 -10.81 -15.09 -3.04
N ILE A 136 -11.36 -16.26 -2.67
CA ILE A 136 -12.82 -16.43 -2.56
C ILE A 136 -13.31 -15.60 -1.37
N ALA A 137 -12.66 -15.70 -0.21
CA ALA A 137 -13.01 -14.93 0.98
C ALA A 137 -12.98 -13.41 0.77
N GLU A 138 -11.95 -12.89 0.09
CA GLU A 138 -11.86 -11.46 -0.30
C GLU A 138 -13.12 -10.99 -1.03
N ARG A 139 -13.77 -11.86 -1.81
CA ARG A 139 -14.94 -11.54 -2.62
C ARG A 139 -16.27 -11.83 -1.95
N THR A 140 -16.28 -12.55 -0.82
CA THR A 140 -17.51 -12.85 -0.07
C THR A 140 -17.70 -11.99 1.18
N VAL A 141 -16.67 -11.24 1.58
CA VAL A 141 -16.68 -10.46 2.83
C VAL A 141 -17.86 -9.49 2.95
N LEU A 142 -18.28 -8.89 1.83
CA LEU A 142 -19.41 -7.95 1.79
C LEU A 142 -20.77 -8.64 1.68
N LEU A 143 -20.82 -9.91 1.29
CA LEU A 143 -22.09 -10.62 1.15
C LEU A 143 -22.75 -10.84 2.52
N PRO A 144 -24.09 -10.91 2.60
CA PRO A 144 -24.80 -11.44 3.76
C PRO A 144 -24.50 -12.94 3.94
N GLU A 145 -24.86 -13.47 5.11
CA GLU A 145 -24.51 -14.84 5.54
C GLU A 145 -25.01 -15.93 4.58
N ASP A 146 -26.23 -15.79 4.07
CA ASP A 146 -26.83 -16.64 3.07
C ASP A 146 -26.12 -16.55 1.70
N GLY A 147 -25.72 -15.35 1.29
CA GLY A 147 -24.90 -15.12 0.09
C GLY A 147 -23.53 -15.78 0.18
N ALA A 148 -22.83 -15.64 1.31
CA ALA A 148 -21.54 -16.32 1.52
C ALA A 148 -21.71 -17.86 1.54
N ALA A 149 -22.74 -18.36 2.22
CA ALA A 149 -23.06 -19.79 2.26
C ALA A 149 -23.40 -20.36 0.86
N TYR A 150 -24.04 -19.57 0.00
CA TYR A 150 -24.28 -19.92 -1.39
C TYR A 150 -22.97 -20.08 -2.17
N VAL A 151 -22.06 -19.10 -2.09
CA VAL A 151 -20.76 -19.17 -2.76
C VAL A 151 -19.95 -20.38 -2.28
N ASP A 152 -19.93 -20.63 -0.96
CA ASP A 152 -19.28 -21.79 -0.37
C ASP A 152 -19.81 -23.11 -0.96
N ALA A 153 -21.14 -23.25 -1.05
CA ALA A 153 -21.78 -24.45 -1.61
C ALA A 153 -21.45 -24.64 -3.10
N GLN A 154 -21.45 -23.57 -3.90
CA GLN A 154 -21.24 -23.64 -5.35
C GLN A 154 -19.78 -23.91 -5.70
N LEU A 155 -18.84 -23.33 -4.97
CA LEU A 155 -17.42 -23.38 -5.33
C LEU A 155 -16.67 -24.52 -4.66
N ALA A 156 -17.06 -24.95 -3.45
CA ALA A 156 -16.25 -25.88 -2.66
C ALA A 156 -15.85 -27.16 -3.40
N TRP A 157 -16.77 -27.80 -4.15
CA TRP A 157 -16.48 -29.07 -4.82
C TRP A 157 -15.44 -28.96 -5.96
N ALA A 158 -15.28 -27.77 -6.58
CA ALA A 158 -14.41 -27.56 -7.74
C ALA A 158 -13.37 -26.44 -7.56
N ALA A 159 -13.25 -25.86 -6.35
CA ALA A 159 -12.45 -24.68 -6.08
C ALA A 159 -11.00 -24.74 -6.61
N ASP A 160 -10.37 -25.92 -6.65
CA ASP A 160 -9.01 -26.11 -7.20
C ASP A 160 -8.94 -25.90 -8.73
N LYS A 161 -10.04 -26.15 -9.46
CA LYS A 161 -10.17 -26.03 -10.91
C LYS A 161 -10.88 -24.76 -11.37
N THR A 162 -11.62 -24.09 -10.47
CA THR A 162 -12.34 -22.86 -10.78
C THR A 162 -11.40 -21.73 -11.20
N THR A 163 -11.68 -21.05 -12.30
CA THR A 163 -10.94 -19.86 -12.74
C THR A 163 -11.38 -18.61 -11.97
N TRP A 164 -10.57 -17.54 -12.00
CA TRP A 164 -10.93 -16.27 -11.36
C TRP A 164 -12.26 -15.73 -11.89
N ALA A 165 -12.48 -15.75 -13.21
CA ALA A 165 -13.73 -15.30 -13.81
C ALA A 165 -14.95 -16.15 -13.39
N GLN A 166 -14.76 -17.45 -13.11
CA GLN A 166 -15.83 -18.28 -12.57
C GLN A 166 -16.16 -17.92 -11.12
N ILE A 167 -15.15 -17.64 -10.28
CA ILE A 167 -15.35 -17.13 -8.91
C ILE A 167 -16.14 -15.81 -8.97
N ASP A 168 -15.70 -14.88 -9.82
CA ASP A 168 -16.31 -13.55 -9.95
C ASP A 168 -17.79 -13.65 -10.38
N ARG A 169 -18.11 -14.54 -11.33
CA ARG A 169 -19.50 -14.78 -11.74
C ARG A 169 -20.36 -15.38 -10.63
N THR A 170 -19.85 -16.36 -9.88
CA THR A 170 -20.60 -16.96 -8.76
C THR A 170 -20.85 -15.94 -7.65
N VAL A 171 -19.89 -15.05 -7.38
CA VAL A 171 -20.06 -13.97 -6.42
C VAL A 171 -21.07 -12.94 -6.93
N ALA A 172 -20.99 -12.52 -8.19
CA ALA A 172 -21.96 -11.60 -8.78
C ALA A 172 -23.39 -12.16 -8.75
N GLU A 173 -23.55 -13.47 -8.99
CA GLU A 173 -24.83 -14.17 -8.82
C GLU A 173 -25.32 -14.15 -7.36
N ALA A 174 -24.40 -14.34 -6.40
CA ALA A 174 -24.72 -14.24 -4.98
C ALA A 174 -25.16 -12.83 -4.58
N VAL A 175 -24.47 -11.78 -5.06
CA VAL A 175 -24.86 -10.38 -4.87
C VAL A 175 -26.29 -10.17 -5.40
N ALA A 176 -26.53 -10.51 -6.66
CA ALA A 176 -27.84 -10.30 -7.29
C ALA A 176 -29.00 -11.03 -6.57
N ARG A 177 -28.71 -12.14 -5.91
CA ARG A 177 -29.73 -13.00 -5.29
C ARG A 177 -29.98 -12.72 -3.82
N PHE A 178 -28.93 -12.38 -3.06
CA PHE A 178 -28.97 -12.27 -1.60
C PHE A 178 -28.69 -10.85 -1.10
N ALA A 179 -28.09 -10.00 -1.94
CA ALA A 179 -27.76 -8.62 -1.59
C ALA A 179 -28.03 -7.68 -2.76
N PRO A 180 -29.29 -7.59 -3.24
CA PRO A 180 -29.63 -6.70 -4.34
C PRO A 180 -29.29 -5.24 -4.02
N ASP A 181 -29.37 -4.83 -2.76
CA ASP A 181 -29.02 -3.48 -2.28
C ASP A 181 -27.50 -3.23 -2.23
N LEU A 182 -26.67 -4.27 -2.37
CA LEU A 182 -25.21 -4.13 -2.53
C LEU A 182 -24.79 -4.07 -3.99
N ALA A 183 -25.68 -4.39 -4.93
CA ALA A 183 -25.42 -4.05 -6.31
C ALA A 183 -25.42 -2.51 -6.39
N PRO A 184 -24.42 -1.89 -7.06
CA PRO A 184 -24.40 -0.45 -7.21
C PRO A 184 -25.75 0.01 -7.80
N ASP A 185 -26.41 0.95 -7.12
CA ASP A 185 -27.66 1.55 -7.57
C ASP A 185 -27.47 2.22 -8.95
N ASP A 186 -26.26 2.74 -9.19
CA ASP A 186 -25.78 3.30 -10.45
C ASP A 186 -24.32 2.89 -10.72
N VAL A 187 -24.00 2.53 -11.97
CA VAL A 187 -22.61 2.26 -12.41
C VAL A 187 -21.70 3.45 -12.14
N ALA A 188 -22.25 4.67 -12.11
CA ALA A 188 -21.56 5.90 -11.75
C ALA A 188 -20.82 5.82 -10.40
N ASP A 189 -21.33 5.06 -9.42
CA ASP A 189 -20.72 4.93 -8.09
C ASP A 189 -19.45 4.04 -8.10
N GLU A 190 -19.27 3.23 -9.13
CA GLU A 190 -18.05 2.43 -9.32
C GLU A 190 -16.99 3.15 -10.17
N LEU A 191 -17.36 4.22 -10.88
CA LEU A 191 -16.44 4.98 -11.72
C LEU A 191 -15.44 5.75 -10.85
N ASP A 192 -14.16 5.47 -11.04
CA ASP A 192 -13.08 6.13 -10.31
C ASP A 192 -11.78 6.07 -11.12
N VAL A 193 -10.97 7.11 -11.04
CA VAL A 193 -9.63 7.15 -11.65
C VAL A 193 -8.63 7.64 -10.61
N ARG A 194 -7.68 6.78 -10.30
CA ARG A 194 -6.65 7.01 -9.30
C ARG A 194 -5.28 7.15 -9.94
N LEU A 195 -4.50 8.05 -9.36
CA LEU A 195 -3.10 8.24 -9.69
C LEU A 195 -2.27 7.86 -8.46
N GLY A 196 -1.35 6.90 -8.62
CA GLY A 196 -0.41 6.46 -7.58
C GLY A 196 0.70 7.48 -7.28
N LEU A 197 0.33 8.74 -7.06
CA LEU A 197 1.25 9.87 -6.86
C LEU A 197 2.14 9.73 -5.61
N ASP A 198 1.78 8.82 -4.71
CA ASP A 198 2.50 8.46 -3.50
C ASP A 198 3.64 7.46 -3.76
N ARG A 199 3.57 6.68 -4.85
CA ARG A 199 4.53 5.62 -5.21
C ARG A 199 5.06 5.76 -6.65
N PRO A 200 5.75 6.86 -6.99
CA PRO A 200 6.42 6.97 -8.28
C PRO A 200 7.55 5.94 -8.41
N HIS A 201 7.73 5.37 -9.61
CA HIS A 201 8.81 4.46 -9.95
C HIS A 201 9.57 5.02 -11.16
N GLY A 202 10.87 5.28 -11.03
CA GLY A 202 11.69 5.75 -12.17
C GLY A 202 11.22 7.05 -12.83
N GLY A 203 10.52 7.93 -12.09
CA GLY A 203 9.98 9.20 -12.59
C GLY A 203 8.58 9.08 -13.22
N VAL A 204 8.01 7.88 -13.28
CA VAL A 204 6.63 7.63 -13.76
C VAL A 204 5.71 7.22 -12.61
N VAL A 205 4.40 7.40 -12.81
CA VAL A 205 3.34 7.08 -11.85
C VAL A 205 2.34 6.13 -12.52
N ALA A 206 1.85 5.14 -11.78
CA ALA A 206 0.76 4.28 -12.24
C ALA A 206 -0.58 5.04 -12.18
N LEU A 207 -1.38 4.88 -13.24
CA LEU A 207 -2.78 5.28 -13.30
C LEU A 207 -3.60 4.00 -13.36
N ASP A 208 -4.59 3.88 -12.47
CA ASP A 208 -5.59 2.80 -12.50
C ASP A 208 -6.99 3.37 -12.24
N GLY A 209 -8.02 2.63 -12.62
CA GLY A 209 -9.39 3.12 -12.51
C GLY A 209 -10.40 2.29 -13.29
N LEU A 210 -11.67 2.57 -13.03
CA LEU A 210 -12.82 2.06 -13.76
C LEU A 210 -13.49 3.23 -14.48
N LEU A 211 -13.69 3.07 -15.77
CA LEU A 211 -14.39 4.01 -16.64
C LEU A 211 -15.67 3.34 -17.14
N ASP A 212 -16.63 4.16 -17.56
CA ASP A 212 -17.72 3.64 -18.38
C ASP A 212 -17.14 2.98 -19.64
N LEU A 213 -17.79 1.94 -20.13
CA LEU A 213 -17.28 1.16 -21.26
C LEU A 213 -17.15 2.01 -22.53
N VAL A 214 -18.07 2.94 -22.78
CA VAL A 214 -18.03 3.83 -23.94
C VAL A 214 -16.87 4.81 -23.79
N ASP A 215 -16.74 5.44 -22.63
CA ASP A 215 -15.64 6.37 -22.33
C ASP A 215 -14.26 5.68 -22.40
N ALA A 216 -14.16 4.42 -21.99
CA ALA A 216 -12.94 3.63 -22.08
C ALA A 216 -12.53 3.38 -23.55
N HIS A 217 -13.50 3.12 -24.42
CA HIS A 217 -13.26 2.99 -25.86
C HIS A 217 -12.85 4.33 -26.50
N ASP A 218 -13.53 5.42 -26.16
CA ASP A 218 -13.19 6.75 -26.65
C ASP A 218 -11.78 7.17 -26.22
N LEU A 219 -11.39 6.86 -24.98
CA LEU A 219 -10.02 7.09 -24.49
C LEU A 219 -8.99 6.26 -25.27
N GLU A 220 -9.27 4.98 -25.54
CA GLU A 220 -8.36 4.13 -26.34
C GLU A 220 -8.14 4.70 -27.75
N ASP A 221 -9.22 5.10 -28.42
CA ASP A 221 -9.19 5.70 -29.75
C ASP A 221 -8.42 7.03 -29.76
N ALA A 222 -8.65 7.89 -28.76
CA ALA A 222 -7.91 9.15 -28.62
C ALA A 222 -6.40 8.93 -28.41
N LEU A 223 -6.02 7.96 -27.57
CA LEU A 223 -4.62 7.59 -27.34
C LEU A 223 -3.97 7.01 -28.60
N GLN A 224 -4.68 6.17 -29.34
CA GLN A 224 -4.22 5.61 -30.60
C GLN A 224 -4.01 6.70 -31.65
N ALA A 225 -4.98 7.60 -31.83
CA ALA A 225 -4.92 8.69 -32.79
C ALA A 225 -3.76 9.65 -32.48
N GLY A 226 -3.64 10.15 -31.24
CA GLY A 226 -2.57 11.08 -30.88
C GLY A 226 -1.18 10.43 -30.95
N ALA A 227 -1.06 9.14 -30.61
CA ALA A 227 0.21 8.43 -30.79
C ALA A 227 0.61 8.28 -32.26
N ALA A 228 -0.37 8.16 -33.17
CA ALA A 228 -0.14 8.14 -34.62
C ALA A 228 0.28 9.54 -35.14
N VAL A 229 -0.35 10.61 -34.63
CA VAL A 229 0.03 11.99 -34.94
C VAL A 229 1.47 12.28 -34.52
N LEU A 230 1.86 11.90 -33.30
CA LEU A 230 3.25 12.05 -32.82
C LEU A 230 4.24 11.28 -33.71
N ARG A 231 3.86 10.10 -34.22
CA ARG A 231 4.68 9.34 -35.18
C ARG A 231 4.81 10.09 -36.51
N ALA A 232 3.71 10.57 -37.07
CA ALA A 232 3.71 11.33 -38.31
C ALA A 232 4.54 12.63 -38.19
N GLY A 233 4.52 13.26 -37.01
CA GLY A 233 5.34 14.41 -36.65
C GLY A 233 6.82 14.10 -36.37
N GLY A 234 7.28 12.88 -36.63
CA GLY A 234 8.70 12.50 -36.56
C GLY A 234 9.17 11.98 -35.20
N SER A 235 8.29 11.67 -34.25
CA SER A 235 8.71 11.01 -33.00
C SER A 235 9.13 9.55 -33.27
N GLU A 236 10.39 9.24 -32.93
CA GLU A 236 10.97 7.89 -32.94
C GLU A 236 10.75 7.14 -31.61
N GLU A 237 9.99 7.71 -30.66
CA GLU A 237 9.73 7.07 -29.37
C GLU A 237 8.87 5.79 -29.53
N PRO A 238 9.05 4.77 -28.66
CA PRO A 238 8.22 3.58 -28.64
C PRO A 238 6.72 3.93 -28.50
N LEU A 239 5.85 3.07 -29.06
CA LEU A 239 4.40 3.30 -29.06
C LEU A 239 3.83 3.62 -27.67
N GLY A 240 4.26 2.89 -26.63
CA GLY A 240 3.83 3.14 -25.25
C GLY A 240 4.19 4.53 -24.73
N ALA A 241 5.37 5.04 -25.07
CA ALA A 241 5.81 6.38 -24.68
C ALA A 241 5.00 7.48 -25.39
N ARG A 242 4.72 7.29 -26.69
CA ARG A 242 3.85 8.21 -27.45
C ARG A 242 2.42 8.22 -26.90
N ARG A 243 1.85 7.07 -26.56
CA ARG A 243 0.52 6.97 -25.93
C ARG A 243 0.49 7.68 -24.58
N ALA A 244 1.49 7.47 -23.72
CA ALA A 244 1.57 8.17 -22.43
C ALA A 244 1.69 9.70 -22.60
N ARG A 245 2.42 10.15 -23.63
CA ARG A 245 2.53 11.58 -23.98
C ARG A 245 1.20 12.15 -24.46
N THR A 246 0.50 11.44 -25.35
CA THR A 246 -0.86 11.79 -25.79
C THR A 246 -1.81 11.95 -24.62
N LEU A 247 -1.78 11.03 -23.64
CA LEU A 247 -2.60 11.15 -22.42
C LEU A 247 -2.28 12.43 -21.64
N GLY A 248 -0.99 12.78 -21.56
CA GLY A 248 -0.55 14.03 -20.95
C GLY A 248 -0.96 15.28 -21.74
N ASP A 249 -0.98 15.22 -23.06
CA ASP A 249 -1.42 16.29 -23.95
C ASP A 249 -2.94 16.53 -23.82
N LEU A 250 -3.74 15.44 -23.80
CA LEU A 250 -5.17 15.48 -23.50
C LEU A 250 -5.45 16.16 -22.14
N ALA A 251 -4.71 15.80 -21.09
CA ALA A 251 -4.85 16.39 -19.77
C ALA A 251 -4.47 17.89 -19.71
N ARG A 252 -3.60 18.35 -20.62
CA ARG A 252 -3.24 19.78 -20.75
C ARG A 252 -4.21 20.56 -21.66
N GLY A 253 -5.22 19.90 -22.20
CA GLY A 253 -6.10 20.48 -23.23
C GLY A 253 -5.36 20.83 -24.52
N GLN A 254 -4.18 20.25 -24.73
CA GLN A 254 -3.39 20.43 -25.94
C GLN A 254 -3.77 19.30 -26.88
N ALA A 255 -4.70 19.53 -27.79
CA ALA A 255 -4.82 18.65 -28.95
C ALA A 255 -3.45 18.64 -29.64
N ALA A 256 -2.93 17.45 -29.99
CA ALA A 256 -1.68 17.35 -30.71
C ALA A 256 -1.83 18.09 -32.05
N LEU A 257 -1.28 19.32 -32.11
CA LEU A 257 -1.27 20.32 -33.19
C LEU A 257 -2.36 21.41 -33.13
N ASP A 258 -2.17 22.43 -32.27
CA ASP A 258 -2.61 23.80 -32.59
C ASP A 258 -1.59 24.43 -33.57
N LEU A 259 -1.57 23.96 -34.81
CA LEU A 259 -0.97 24.71 -35.91
C LEU A 259 -2.08 25.08 -36.88
N GLU A 260 -2.28 26.40 -37.00
CA GLU A 260 -3.13 27.15 -37.95
C GLU A 260 -4.59 27.41 -37.52
N ASP A 261 -4.82 28.46 -36.72
CA ASP A 261 -5.26 29.77 -37.24
C ASP A 261 -5.62 30.75 -36.10
N ALA A 262 -5.03 31.94 -36.16
CA ALA A 262 -5.34 33.02 -35.22
C ALA A 262 -6.71 33.64 -35.53
N ALA A 263 -7.71 33.36 -34.69
CA ALA A 263 -8.90 34.19 -34.57
C ALA A 263 -8.75 35.11 -33.33
N PRO A 264 -8.84 36.45 -33.49
CA PRO A 264 -8.75 37.37 -32.36
C PRO A 264 -10.09 37.37 -31.62
N GLY A 265 -10.24 36.56 -30.57
CA GLY A 265 -11.45 36.62 -29.75
C GLY A 265 -11.72 35.48 -28.76
N GLY A 266 -10.92 34.42 -28.72
CA GLY A 266 -11.07 33.36 -27.73
C GLY A 266 -10.30 33.67 -26.44
N SER A 267 -10.98 33.85 -25.32
CA SER A 267 -10.35 33.98 -24.00
C SER A 267 -9.50 32.74 -23.71
N ALA A 268 -8.18 32.90 -23.75
CA ALA A 268 -7.27 31.90 -23.23
C ALA A 268 -7.65 31.59 -21.79
N SER A 269 -8.03 30.34 -21.52
CA SER A 269 -8.20 29.86 -20.14
C SER A 269 -6.88 30.07 -19.39
N PRO A 270 -6.91 30.42 -18.09
CA PRO A 270 -5.71 30.78 -17.37
C PRO A 270 -4.74 29.59 -17.37
N VAL A 271 -3.53 29.83 -17.86
CA VAL A 271 -2.39 28.92 -17.74
C VAL A 271 -2.30 28.52 -16.26
N GLY A 272 -2.62 27.26 -15.98
CA GLY A 272 -2.58 26.73 -14.62
C GLY A 272 -1.23 27.03 -13.97
N GLU A 273 -1.27 27.49 -12.71
CA GLU A 273 -0.10 27.88 -11.94
C GLU A 273 0.97 26.77 -11.99
N LYS A 274 2.15 27.06 -12.54
CA LYS A 274 3.23 26.07 -12.68
C LYS A 274 3.64 25.56 -11.29
N ARG A 275 3.49 24.25 -11.06
CA ARG A 275 3.74 23.63 -9.76
C ARG A 275 5.24 23.62 -9.42
N PRO A 276 5.64 23.97 -8.18
CA PRO A 276 7.04 23.95 -7.78
C PRO A 276 7.56 22.50 -7.65
N VAL A 277 8.73 22.23 -8.25
CA VAL A 277 9.49 20.99 -8.09
C VAL A 277 10.73 21.28 -7.23
N VAL A 278 11.04 20.40 -6.26
CA VAL A 278 12.20 20.55 -5.36
C VAL A 278 13.25 19.51 -5.71
N VAL A 279 14.41 19.91 -6.23
CA VAL A 279 15.49 18.96 -6.55
C VAL A 279 16.55 19.03 -5.46
N ASN A 280 16.93 17.88 -4.86
CA ASN A 280 18.00 17.83 -3.86
C ASN A 280 19.22 17.15 -4.45
N LEU A 281 20.23 17.95 -4.78
CA LEU A 281 21.48 17.44 -5.34
C LEU A 281 22.34 16.82 -4.23
N VAL A 282 22.30 15.49 -4.11
CA VAL A 282 23.32 14.74 -3.36
C VAL A 282 24.48 14.48 -4.31
N ARG A 283 25.67 14.96 -3.98
CA ARG A 283 26.84 14.90 -4.86
C ARG A 283 27.23 13.43 -5.14
N GLY A 284 27.01 12.98 -6.37
CA GLY A 284 27.61 11.80 -7.01
C GLY A 284 27.81 12.14 -8.49
N ASP A 285 28.85 11.62 -9.11
CA ASP A 285 29.34 12.12 -10.41
C ASP A 285 28.36 11.95 -11.60
N GLU A 286 27.26 11.19 -11.45
CA GLU A 286 26.34 10.85 -12.56
C GLU A 286 24.82 10.85 -12.26
N THR A 287 24.38 10.98 -11.00
CA THR A 287 22.94 10.87 -10.62
C THR A 287 22.50 11.90 -9.59
N ALA A 288 21.30 12.46 -9.74
CA ALA A 288 20.66 13.37 -8.78
C ALA A 288 19.40 12.74 -8.16
N GLU A 289 19.06 13.08 -6.91
CA GLU A 289 17.73 12.76 -6.36
C GLU A 289 16.81 13.97 -6.53
N ALA A 290 15.66 13.78 -7.18
CA ALA A 290 14.68 14.86 -7.35
C ALA A 290 13.38 14.54 -6.62
N PHE A 291 12.80 15.58 -6.02
CA PHE A 291 11.55 15.52 -5.27
C PHE A 291 10.51 16.33 -6.02
N VAL A 292 9.56 15.64 -6.64
CA VAL A 292 8.36 16.33 -7.16
C VAL A 292 7.43 16.71 -5.99
N ARG A 293 7.55 16.03 -4.84
CA ARG A 293 6.97 16.39 -3.54
C ARG A 293 7.91 15.98 -2.39
N PRO A 294 7.86 16.66 -1.22
CA PRO A 294 8.51 16.15 -0.02
C PRO A 294 8.07 14.69 0.21
N GLY A 295 8.99 13.78 0.55
CA GLY A 295 8.67 12.46 1.14
C GLY A 295 8.67 11.22 0.24
N SER A 296 8.66 11.35 -1.08
CA SER A 296 8.78 10.20 -2.00
C SER A 296 10.00 10.37 -2.91
N PRO A 297 11.17 9.80 -2.55
CA PRO A 297 12.38 9.96 -3.33
C PRO A 297 12.34 9.14 -4.61
N THR A 298 12.65 9.78 -5.72
CA THR A 298 12.85 9.11 -7.01
C THR A 298 14.23 9.51 -7.55
N ALA A 299 14.99 8.53 -8.02
CA ALA A 299 16.24 8.80 -8.72
C ALA A 299 15.93 9.45 -10.07
N VAL A 300 16.58 10.58 -10.37
CA VAL A 300 16.38 11.32 -11.61
C VAL A 300 17.75 11.61 -12.23
N SER A 301 17.87 11.42 -13.54
CA SER A 301 19.13 11.70 -14.22
C SER A 301 19.44 13.20 -14.21
N VAL A 302 20.74 13.55 -14.25
CA VAL A 302 21.18 14.94 -14.36
C VAL A 302 20.62 15.61 -15.62
N GLU A 303 20.48 14.87 -16.71
CA GLU A 303 19.91 15.36 -17.97
C GLU A 303 18.42 15.71 -17.84
N GLN A 304 17.65 14.89 -17.13
CA GLN A 304 16.24 15.17 -16.86
C GLN A 304 16.06 16.43 -15.99
N VAL A 305 16.93 16.62 -14.99
CA VAL A 305 16.97 17.85 -14.18
C VAL A 305 17.32 19.06 -15.04
N ARG A 306 18.32 18.96 -15.94
CA ARG A 306 18.68 20.02 -16.87
C ARG A 306 17.51 20.40 -17.78
N SER A 307 16.81 19.41 -18.33
CA SER A 307 15.62 19.63 -19.16
C SER A 307 14.54 20.41 -18.40
N TRP A 308 14.25 20.02 -17.14
CA TRP A 308 13.30 20.74 -16.31
C TRP A 308 13.73 22.17 -16.00
N CYS A 309 15.00 22.39 -15.67
CA CYS A 309 15.52 23.74 -15.41
C CYS A 309 15.47 24.64 -16.63
N SER A 310 15.76 24.12 -17.83
CA SER A 310 15.69 24.86 -19.09
C SER A 310 14.25 25.24 -19.48
N ALA A 311 13.25 24.45 -19.07
CA ALA A 311 11.84 24.71 -19.33
C ALA A 311 11.12 25.51 -18.21
N SER A 312 11.77 25.76 -17.07
CA SER A 312 11.15 26.37 -15.87
C SER A 312 11.38 27.89 -15.79
N THR A 313 10.40 28.62 -15.26
CA THR A 313 10.42 30.10 -15.17
C THR A 313 11.05 30.61 -13.87
N ARG A 314 11.14 29.79 -12.81
CA ARG A 314 11.76 30.18 -11.51
C ARG A 314 12.46 29.00 -10.84
N VAL A 315 13.74 29.15 -10.55
CA VAL A 315 14.57 28.17 -9.81
C VAL A 315 14.96 28.77 -8.46
N THR A 316 14.77 28.05 -7.37
CA THR A 316 15.17 28.47 -6.02
C THR A 316 16.11 27.42 -5.42
N VAL A 317 17.35 27.82 -5.16
CA VAL A 317 18.35 26.96 -4.50
C VAL A 317 18.21 27.14 -2.98
N ARG A 318 18.17 26.04 -2.24
CA ARG A 318 18.11 26.02 -0.77
C ARG A 318 19.40 25.40 -0.22
N GLU A 319 19.78 25.81 0.99
CA GLU A 319 20.89 25.17 1.70
C GLU A 319 20.60 23.69 1.98
N VAL A 320 21.67 22.89 1.96
CA VAL A 320 21.64 21.48 2.34
C VAL A 320 21.26 21.38 3.82
N LEU A 321 20.31 20.50 4.14
CA LEU A 321 19.96 20.18 5.52
C LEU A 321 21.06 19.30 6.12
N ASP A 322 21.70 19.77 7.19
CA ASP A 322 22.56 18.92 8.00
C ASP A 322 21.72 17.93 8.80
N LEU A 323 21.71 16.67 8.34
CA LEU A 323 20.96 15.59 8.99
C LEU A 323 21.57 15.17 10.34
N GLY A 324 22.85 15.47 10.59
CA GLY A 324 23.54 15.16 11.83
C GLY A 324 23.36 16.19 12.94
N SER A 325 22.74 17.35 12.65
CA SER A 325 22.47 18.38 13.64
C SER A 325 21.57 17.85 14.76
N THR A 326 21.91 18.16 16.01
CA THR A 326 21.10 17.83 17.20
C THR A 326 20.27 19.01 17.69
N ALA A 327 20.30 20.14 16.99
CA ALA A 327 19.62 21.36 17.39
C ALA A 327 18.10 21.15 17.51
N GLY A 328 17.55 21.45 18.68
CA GLY A 328 16.12 21.40 18.97
C GLY A 328 15.46 22.77 18.98
N SER A 329 14.21 22.80 19.43
CA SER A 329 13.42 24.00 19.67
C SER A 329 12.76 23.91 21.04
N ASP A 330 12.65 25.05 21.73
CA ASP A 330 11.93 25.17 23.00
C ASP A 330 10.41 25.29 22.81
N ALA A 331 9.91 25.13 21.58
CA ALA A 331 8.50 25.18 21.27
C ALA A 331 7.92 23.78 21.08
N TYR A 332 6.66 23.59 21.49
CA TYR A 332 5.89 22.38 21.19
C TYR A 332 5.73 22.18 19.67
N VAL A 333 5.47 23.26 18.93
CA VAL A 333 5.28 23.20 17.48
C VAL A 333 6.62 22.96 16.79
N VAL A 334 6.74 21.83 16.08
CA VAL A 334 7.96 21.46 15.37
C VAL A 334 8.25 22.44 14.23
N PRO A 335 9.38 23.17 14.25
CA PRO A 335 9.74 24.08 13.17
C PRO A 335 9.92 23.35 11.83
N ARG A 336 9.58 24.00 10.71
CA ARG A 336 9.65 23.40 9.36
C ARG A 336 11.00 22.74 9.06
N ARG A 337 12.11 23.39 9.42
CA ARG A 337 13.47 22.89 9.17
C ARG A 337 13.73 21.58 9.93
N LEU A 338 13.31 21.52 11.19
CA LEU A 338 13.42 20.31 12.03
C LEU A 338 12.50 19.20 11.53
N ALA A 339 11.26 19.54 11.17
CA ALA A 339 10.32 18.59 10.58
C ALA A 339 10.86 17.97 9.29
N GLU A 340 11.47 18.79 8.41
CA GLU A 340 12.15 18.31 7.21
C GLU A 340 13.29 17.37 7.58
N GLN A 341 14.19 17.77 8.50
CA GLN A 341 15.31 16.94 8.95
C GLN A 341 14.86 15.55 9.44
N VAL A 342 13.84 15.48 10.31
CA VAL A 342 13.32 14.20 10.83
C VAL A 342 12.75 13.35 9.71
N ARG A 343 11.99 13.93 8.79
CA ARG A 343 11.41 13.23 7.63
C ARG A 343 12.46 12.73 6.63
N TRP A 344 13.65 13.33 6.61
CA TRP A 344 14.78 12.84 5.82
C TRP A 344 15.49 11.67 6.47
N LEU A 345 15.68 11.72 7.78
CA LEU A 345 16.23 10.62 8.56
C LEU A 345 15.32 9.39 8.49
N HIS A 346 14.01 9.64 8.53
CA HIS A 346 12.94 8.64 8.58
C HIS A 346 11.96 8.88 7.43
N PRO A 347 12.17 8.28 6.25
CA PRO A 347 11.37 8.52 5.06
C PRO A 347 9.93 8.00 5.16
N THR A 348 9.67 7.08 6.08
CA THR A 348 8.36 6.47 6.32
C THR A 348 7.97 6.56 7.78
N CYS A 349 6.73 6.19 8.09
CA CYS A 349 6.28 5.94 9.46
C CYS A 349 7.19 4.88 10.12
N VAL A 350 7.64 5.12 11.36
CA VAL A 350 8.58 4.24 12.07
C VAL A 350 7.92 3.06 12.79
N PHE A 351 6.62 2.85 12.57
CA PHE A 351 5.90 1.68 13.09
C PHE A 351 6.22 0.42 12.27
N PRO A 352 6.27 -0.79 12.87
CA PRO A 352 6.59 -2.03 12.15
C PRO A 352 5.82 -2.21 10.84
N GLU A 353 6.55 -2.52 9.77
CA GLU A 353 6.02 -2.76 8.41
C GLU A 353 5.19 -1.62 7.78
N CYS A 354 5.18 -0.44 8.40
CA CYS A 354 4.47 0.71 7.86
C CYS A 354 5.30 1.41 6.78
N ARG A 355 4.69 1.64 5.62
CA ARG A 355 5.33 2.33 4.49
C ARG A 355 4.70 3.69 4.17
N VAL A 356 3.85 4.20 5.05
CA VAL A 356 3.25 5.53 4.88
C VAL A 356 4.37 6.57 4.86
N PRO A 357 4.46 7.42 3.83
CA PRO A 357 5.50 8.45 3.76
C PRO A 357 5.48 9.37 4.98
N SER A 358 6.64 9.74 5.50
CA SER A 358 6.78 10.57 6.72
C SER A 358 6.20 11.99 6.58
N VAL A 359 5.95 12.42 5.35
CA VAL A 359 5.28 13.69 5.02
C VAL A 359 3.78 13.67 5.27
N SER A 360 3.18 12.48 5.25
CA SER A 360 1.79 12.22 5.62
C SER A 360 1.67 11.79 7.10
N CYS A 361 2.76 11.88 7.85
CA CYS A 361 2.83 11.50 9.25
C CYS A 361 2.83 12.72 10.17
N ASP A 362 2.24 12.52 11.35
CA ASP A 362 2.44 13.36 12.53
C ASP A 362 3.89 13.16 13.01
N LEU A 363 4.50 14.19 13.62
CA LEU A 363 5.79 14.06 14.29
C LEU A 363 5.53 13.86 15.78
N ASP A 364 5.71 12.63 16.22
CA ASP A 364 5.45 12.19 17.58
C ASP A 364 6.70 12.39 18.45
N HIS A 365 6.49 12.92 19.66
CA HIS A 365 7.53 13.01 20.67
C HIS A 365 7.67 11.66 21.39
N LEU A 366 8.89 11.11 21.45
CA LEU A 366 9.17 9.84 22.14
C LEU A 366 8.86 9.99 23.64
N GLU A 367 9.51 10.95 24.27
CA GLU A 367 9.13 11.51 25.56
C GLU A 367 8.17 12.68 25.31
N PRO A 368 6.91 12.60 25.79
CA PRO A 368 5.94 13.65 25.55
C PRO A 368 6.43 15.03 25.97
N TYR A 369 6.17 16.05 25.15
CA TYR A 369 6.57 17.42 25.47
C TYR A 369 5.99 17.93 26.80
N ALA A 370 4.77 17.51 27.13
CA ALA A 370 4.12 17.84 28.40
C ALA A 370 4.85 17.26 29.62
N ASP A 371 5.62 16.17 29.44
CA ASP A 371 6.40 15.51 30.48
C ASP A 371 7.85 16.03 30.54
N GLY A 372 8.19 17.04 29.72
CA GLY A 372 9.52 17.65 29.66
C GLY A 372 10.38 17.22 28.47
N GLY A 373 9.85 16.39 27.57
CA GLY A 373 10.58 15.93 26.39
C GLY A 373 10.90 17.07 25.41
N PRO A 374 12.15 17.21 24.92
CA PRO A 374 12.53 18.31 24.04
C PRO A 374 11.97 18.14 22.62
N THR A 375 11.66 19.24 21.94
CA THR A 375 11.38 19.20 20.49
C THR A 375 12.70 19.17 19.73
N ALA A 376 13.28 17.98 19.57
CA ALA A 376 14.60 17.77 18.97
C ALA A 376 14.66 16.52 18.08
N PRO A 377 15.62 16.42 17.13
CA PRO A 377 15.70 15.29 16.20
C PRO A 377 15.81 13.92 16.88
N HIS A 378 16.40 13.85 18.08
CA HIS A 378 16.53 12.61 18.83
C HIS A 378 15.22 12.16 19.49
N ASN A 379 14.32 13.10 19.80
CA ASN A 379 13.06 12.88 20.50
C ASN A 379 11.83 12.94 19.57
N LEU A 380 12.01 13.08 18.25
CA LEU A 380 10.91 13.10 17.28
C LEU A 380 10.98 11.90 16.35
N ALA A 381 9.82 11.29 16.08
CA ALA A 381 9.68 10.25 15.07
C ALA A 381 8.39 10.42 14.25
N PRO A 382 8.42 10.16 12.93
CA PRO A 382 7.21 10.23 12.12
C PRO A 382 6.31 9.01 12.39
N LEU A 383 5.06 9.28 12.77
CA LEU A 383 4.00 8.29 12.89
C LEU A 383 2.79 8.70 12.06
N CYS A 384 2.27 7.78 11.25
CA CYS A 384 0.99 8.03 10.59
C CYS A 384 -0.10 8.19 11.67
N ARG A 385 -1.14 8.97 11.37
CA ARG A 385 -2.21 9.30 12.32
C ARG A 385 -2.76 8.08 13.08
N ARG A 386 -2.84 6.93 12.40
CA ARG A 386 -3.33 5.66 12.96
C ARG A 386 -2.36 5.05 13.97
N HIS A 387 -1.08 4.92 13.62
CA HIS A 387 -0.09 4.34 14.54
C HIS A 387 0.27 5.30 15.69
N HIS A 388 0.20 6.61 15.46
CA HIS A 388 0.26 7.59 16.54
C HIS A 388 -0.87 7.35 17.56
N ARG A 389 -2.10 7.12 17.09
CA ARG A 389 -3.22 6.73 17.96
C ARG A 389 -3.03 5.38 18.65
N ALA A 390 -2.49 4.38 17.96
CA ALA A 390 -2.22 3.08 18.55
C ALA A 390 -1.23 3.20 19.73
N LYS A 391 -0.17 4.01 19.57
CA LYS A 391 0.73 4.36 20.68
C LYS A 391 -0.04 5.04 21.83
N THR A 392 -0.83 6.06 21.52
CA THR A 392 -1.48 6.89 22.55
C THR A 392 -2.58 6.16 23.33
N HIS A 393 -3.31 5.26 22.67
CA HIS A 393 -4.55 4.68 23.23
C HIS A 393 -4.51 3.17 23.44
N THR A 394 -3.55 2.44 22.87
CA THR A 394 -3.64 0.98 22.76
C THR A 394 -2.33 0.29 23.11
N GLY A 395 -1.79 0.47 24.32
CA GLY A 395 -0.69 -0.33 24.90
C GLY A 395 0.66 -0.38 24.16
N TRP A 396 0.73 0.11 22.92
CA TRP A 396 1.93 0.16 22.10
C TRP A 396 2.87 1.21 22.64
N ARG A 397 4.13 0.83 22.77
CA ARG A 397 5.19 1.72 23.23
C ARG A 397 6.43 1.48 22.40
N TYR A 398 7.29 2.48 22.32
CA TYR A 398 8.55 2.33 21.61
C TYR A 398 9.64 3.16 22.25
N ARG A 399 10.88 2.76 21.98
CA ARG A 399 12.06 3.52 22.33
C ARG A 399 12.99 3.57 21.12
N ARG A 400 13.78 4.64 21.06
CA ARG A 400 14.89 4.72 20.11
C ARG A 400 16.14 4.15 20.76
N LEU A 401 16.84 3.30 20.03
CA LEU A 401 18.13 2.72 20.42
C LEU A 401 19.28 3.65 20.01
N ASP A 402 20.45 3.46 20.62
CA ASP A 402 21.65 4.29 20.38
C ASP A 402 22.12 4.23 18.92
N ASP A 403 21.89 3.10 18.26
CA ASP A 403 22.20 2.90 16.86
C ASP A 403 21.17 3.55 15.92
N GLY A 404 20.13 4.20 16.45
CA GLY A 404 19.07 4.89 15.72
C GLY A 404 17.90 4.01 15.26
N VAL A 405 17.88 2.73 15.61
CA VAL A 405 16.77 1.80 15.38
C VAL A 405 15.64 2.07 16.38
N PHE A 406 14.39 1.90 15.96
CA PHE A 406 13.25 1.94 16.89
C PHE A 406 12.88 0.53 17.34
N GLU A 407 12.77 0.35 18.65
CA GLU A 407 12.29 -0.88 19.27
C GLU A 407 10.87 -0.66 19.79
N TRP A 408 9.89 -1.28 19.13
CA TRP A 408 8.48 -1.28 19.51
C TRP A 408 8.18 -2.47 20.40
N THR A 409 7.38 -2.26 21.43
CA THR A 409 6.72 -3.31 22.23
C THR A 409 5.23 -3.25 21.97
N GLY A 410 4.67 -4.36 21.50
CA GLY A 410 3.22 -4.53 21.32
C GLY A 410 2.49 -4.79 22.64
N PRO A 411 1.16 -4.61 22.68
CA PRO A 411 0.32 -4.91 23.85
C PRO A 411 0.46 -6.33 24.39
N MET A 412 0.80 -7.31 23.54
CA MET A 412 0.99 -8.72 23.90
C MET A 412 2.47 -9.04 24.19
N GLY A 413 3.32 -8.01 24.30
CA GLY A 413 4.71 -8.12 24.71
C GLY A 413 5.69 -8.50 23.60
N GLN A 414 5.25 -8.61 22.34
CA GLN A 414 6.17 -8.85 21.23
C GLN A 414 7.03 -7.61 20.95
N ILE A 415 8.27 -7.86 20.55
CA ILE A 415 9.25 -6.81 20.29
C ILE A 415 9.56 -6.77 18.79
N PHE A 416 9.47 -5.57 18.21
CA PHE A 416 9.74 -5.34 16.79
C PHE A 416 10.81 -4.27 16.63
N ARG A 417 11.78 -4.51 15.74
CA ARG A 417 12.83 -3.55 15.42
C ARG A 417 12.58 -2.94 14.06
N VAL A 418 12.58 -1.62 13.99
CA VAL A 418 12.35 -0.85 12.76
C VAL A 418 13.57 0.00 12.48
N ASP A 419 14.25 -0.32 11.37
CA ASP A 419 15.27 0.54 10.78
C ASP A 419 14.77 0.99 9.40
N ASP A 420 14.15 2.17 9.38
CA ASP A 420 13.62 2.79 8.16
C ASP A 420 14.62 3.77 7.54
N ARG A 421 15.77 3.97 8.18
CA ARG A 421 16.79 4.88 7.70
C ARG A 421 17.37 4.31 6.42
N ARG A 422 17.60 5.19 5.45
CA ARG A 422 18.34 4.78 4.26
C ARG A 422 19.73 4.33 4.70
N GLN A 423 20.02 3.03 4.55
CA GLN A 423 21.41 2.61 4.58
C GLN A 423 22.11 3.36 3.46
N ARG A 424 23.09 4.21 3.82
CA ARG A 424 24.03 4.71 2.82
C ARG A 424 24.60 3.46 2.14
N PRO A 425 24.55 3.34 0.80
CA PRO A 425 25.32 2.32 0.12
C PRO A 425 26.74 2.42 0.65
N ARG A 426 27.29 1.31 1.16
CA ARG A 426 28.72 1.30 1.52
C ARG A 426 29.46 1.71 0.25
N PRO A 427 30.33 2.74 0.28
CA PRO A 427 31.13 3.05 -0.89
C PRO A 427 31.86 1.77 -1.26
N SER A 428 31.66 1.31 -2.50
CA SER A 428 32.42 0.18 -3.01
C SER A 428 33.89 0.59 -2.94
N PRO A 429 34.79 -0.20 -2.33
CA PRO A 429 36.19 0.17 -2.20
C PRO A 429 36.91 0.43 -3.54
N ASP A 430 36.27 0.06 -4.66
CA ASP A 430 36.79 0.19 -6.02
C ASP A 430 36.46 1.51 -6.73
N LEU A 431 35.70 2.42 -6.11
CA LEU A 431 35.49 3.78 -6.67
C LEU A 431 36.38 4.78 -5.94
N ARG A 432 37.67 4.75 -6.29
CA ARG A 432 38.53 5.94 -6.19
C ARG A 432 38.44 6.69 -7.52
N VAL A 433 37.84 7.87 -7.49
CA VAL A 433 38.06 8.91 -8.50
C VAL A 433 38.61 10.13 -7.77
#